data_AF-A0A2N2P3H5-F1
#
_entry.id   AF-A0A2N2P3H5-F1
#
_cell.length_a   1.000
_cell.length_b   1.000
_cell.length_c   1.000
_cell.angle_alpha   90.00
_cell.angle_beta   90.00
_cell.angle_gamma   90.00
#
_symmetry.space_group_name_H-M   'P 1'
#
loop_
_entity.id
_entity.type
_entity.pdbx_description
1 polymer ?
#
loop_
_entity_poly.entity_id
_entity_poly.type
_entity_poly.pdbx_seq_one_letter_code
_entity_poly.pdbx_strand_id
1 'polypeptide(L)'
;MNNSNQSRSLFWPIFLIGIGVIWLLGNLGFIAAANLGNILRLWPLALVVIGLNLVIGRTSTIASAVIGLLAVGIIIAALVAAPALGMTNPTQPEIHTYTETVNGADQADIFLDLSSYSSSIDTVQNKDNLFEGEIGAYGTVNYKVSGTSTRTISLSHTSSPDMWFNIPFNSVPLRWEIGLNPQVPTSLKVDAGSGSTQMDLSDLQLNDLRLDIGSGSMKLTLPTGNENYTARIDGGSGSLDLRVSGQENLTIELDMGSGSTDIDLPANVAIRIEVDDDGSGSLSLPKDVSKVSNGNDDDEGVWESEDYDSAETRILVRIVGAGSGSINIR
;
A
#
# COMPACT_ATOMS: atom_id res chain seq x y z
N MET A 1 -43.97 49.46 14.63
CA MET A 1 -42.60 48.92 14.61
C MET A 1 -42.62 47.62 15.41
N ASN A 2 -42.77 46.47 14.75
CA ASN A 2 -42.72 45.17 15.43
C ASN A 2 -41.25 44.81 15.65
N ASN A 3 -40.79 44.91 16.90
CA ASN A 3 -39.52 44.31 17.30
C ASN A 3 -39.72 42.79 17.29
N SER A 4 -39.34 42.13 16.19
CA SER A 4 -39.09 40.71 16.23
C SER A 4 -37.88 40.49 17.16
N ASN A 5 -38.14 40.14 18.42
CA ASN A 5 -37.14 39.55 19.30
C ASN A 5 -36.62 38.30 18.59
N GLN A 6 -35.50 38.42 17.87
CA GLN A 6 -34.75 37.27 17.42
C GLN A 6 -34.24 36.56 18.67
N SER A 7 -34.96 35.51 19.07
CA SER A 7 -34.54 34.61 20.14
C SER A 7 -33.18 34.05 19.77
N ARG A 8 -32.14 34.48 20.50
CA ARG A 8 -30.80 33.92 20.32
C ARG A 8 -30.84 32.45 20.75
N SER A 9 -30.48 31.55 19.84
CA SER A 9 -30.43 30.12 20.13
C SER A 9 -29.39 29.84 21.21
N LEU A 10 -29.80 29.17 22.30
CA LEU A 10 -28.90 28.74 23.37
C LEU A 10 -28.20 27.41 23.06
N PHE A 11 -28.54 26.80 21.93
CA PHE A 11 -27.96 25.54 21.47
C PHE A 11 -26.44 25.62 21.35
N TRP A 12 -25.92 26.63 20.64
CA TRP A 12 -24.48 26.76 20.38
C TRP A 12 -23.64 26.92 21.66
N PRO A 13 -24.00 27.81 22.61
CA PRO A 13 -23.32 27.86 23.90
C PRO A 13 -23.31 26.53 24.66
N ILE A 14 -24.46 25.85 24.73
CA ILE A 14 -24.59 24.58 25.45
C ILE A 14 -23.77 23.47 24.79
N PHE A 15 -23.78 23.42 23.46
CA PHE A 15 -22.99 22.45 22.69
C PHE A 15 -21.48 22.65 22.92
N LEU A 16 -20.99 23.90 22.90
CA LEU A 16 -19.59 24.22 23.20
C LEU A 16 -19.20 23.87 24.64
N ILE A 17 -20.09 24.13 25.61
CA ILE A 17 -19.89 23.69 27.00
C ILE A 17 -19.81 22.17 27.06
N GLY A 18 -20.68 21.46 26.34
CA GLY A 18 -20.65 20.00 26.25
C GLY A 18 -19.32 19.45 25.74
N ILE A 19 -18.79 20.03 24.65
CA ILE A 19 -17.45 19.68 24.14
C ILE A 19 -16.37 19.91 25.21
N GLY A 20 -16.41 21.05 25.90
CA GLY A 20 -15.47 21.37 26.97
C GLY A 20 -15.55 20.40 28.15
N VAL A 21 -16.76 20.00 28.56
CA VAL A 21 -16.98 19.01 29.62
C VAL A 21 -16.43 17.64 29.22
N ILE A 22 -16.68 17.21 27.97
CA ILE A 22 -16.14 15.94 27.46
C ILE A 22 -14.61 15.95 27.46
N TRP A 23 -14.00 17.07 27.02
CA TRP A 23 -12.54 17.23 27.03
C TRP A 23 -11.96 17.22 28.45
N LEU A 24 -12.63 17.89 29.40
CA LEU A 24 -12.26 17.87 30.82
C LEU A 24 -12.32 16.46 31.41
N LEU A 25 -13.39 15.71 31.12
CA LEU A 25 -13.55 14.33 31.57
C LEU A 25 -12.50 13.39 30.97
N GLY A 26 -12.07 13.64 29.74
CA GLY A 26 -10.93 12.97 29.11
C GLY A 26 -9.61 13.24 29.84
N ASN A 27 -9.33 14.50 30.18
CA ASN A 27 -8.12 14.89 30.90
C ASN A 27 -8.07 14.33 32.33
N LEU A 28 -9.23 14.28 33.00
CA LEU A 28 -9.36 13.71 34.35
C LEU A 28 -9.27 12.17 34.38
N GLY A 29 -9.15 11.51 33.23
CA GLY A 29 -9.02 10.05 33.12
C GLY A 29 -10.32 9.25 33.29
N PHE A 30 -11.48 9.93 33.40
CA PHE A 30 -12.79 9.27 33.39
C PHE A 30 -13.15 8.70 32.02
N ILE A 31 -12.64 9.33 30.96
CA ILE A 31 -12.76 8.88 29.57
C ILE A 31 -11.33 8.64 29.06
N ALA A 32 -11.02 7.43 28.61
CA ALA A 32 -9.72 7.16 27.99
C ALA A 32 -9.49 8.12 26.82
N ALA A 33 -8.30 8.70 26.67
CA ALA A 33 -7.99 9.62 25.57
C ALA A 33 -8.27 8.99 24.19
N ALA A 34 -8.14 7.67 24.08
CA ALA A 34 -8.51 6.89 22.89
C ALA A 34 -10.00 6.99 22.53
N ASN A 35 -10.90 7.19 23.50
CA ASN A 35 -12.34 7.37 23.28
C ASN A 35 -12.71 8.77 22.78
N LEU A 36 -11.82 9.76 22.85
CA LEU A 36 -12.07 11.08 22.26
C LEU A 36 -12.09 11.01 20.73
N GLY A 37 -11.31 10.11 20.12
CA GLY A 37 -11.40 9.82 18.68
C GLY A 37 -12.77 9.29 18.26
N ASN A 38 -13.46 8.56 19.15
CA ASN A 38 -14.81 8.05 18.91
C ASN A 38 -15.88 9.16 18.86
N ILE A 39 -15.60 10.36 19.38
CA ILE A 39 -16.53 11.51 19.27
C ILE A 39 -16.77 11.86 17.79
N LEU A 40 -15.72 11.76 16.97
CA LEU A 40 -15.84 12.04 15.53
C LEU A 40 -16.72 11.01 14.82
N ARG A 41 -16.78 9.75 15.29
CA ARG A 41 -17.74 8.74 14.77
C ARG A 41 -19.20 9.17 14.97
N LEU A 42 -19.47 10.02 15.97
CA LEU A 42 -20.81 10.54 16.28
C LEU A 42 -21.19 11.79 15.46
N TRP A 43 -20.42 12.17 14.44
CA TRP A 43 -20.80 13.28 13.54
C TRP A 43 -22.20 13.15 12.89
N PRO A 44 -22.74 11.95 12.54
CA PRO A 44 -24.09 11.85 12.00
C PRO A 44 -25.12 12.23 13.07
N LEU A 45 -24.87 11.86 14.33
CA LEU A 45 -25.70 12.28 15.45
C LEU A 45 -25.64 13.80 15.64
N ALA A 46 -24.46 14.41 15.48
CA ALA A 46 -24.35 15.86 15.49
C ALA A 46 -25.18 16.50 14.36
N LEU A 47 -25.19 15.93 13.15
CA LEU A 47 -26.07 16.40 12.06
C LEU A 47 -27.56 16.23 12.38
N VAL A 48 -27.96 15.11 12.98
CA VAL A 48 -29.35 14.89 13.41
C VAL A 48 -29.76 15.93 14.45
N VAL A 49 -28.90 16.19 15.44
CA VAL A 49 -29.15 17.20 16.48
C VAL A 49 -29.21 18.61 15.90
N ILE A 50 -28.30 18.95 14.99
CA ILE A 50 -28.30 20.25 14.28
C ILE A 50 -29.59 20.38 13.46
N GLY A 51 -30.00 19.34 12.74
CA GLY A 51 -31.25 19.30 11.98
C GLY A 51 -32.48 19.49 12.87
N LEU A 52 -32.55 18.79 14.00
CA LEU A 52 -33.63 18.95 14.99
C LEU A 52 -33.67 20.38 15.57
N ASN A 53 -32.50 20.97 15.86
CA ASN A 53 -32.40 22.34 16.33
C ASN A 53 -32.85 23.37 15.27
N LEU A 54 -32.59 23.13 13.98
CA LEU A 54 -33.06 24.01 12.90
C LEU A 54 -34.59 23.98 12.77
N VAL A 55 -35.21 22.82 12.96
CA VAL A 55 -36.68 22.67 12.84
C VAL A 55 -37.41 23.24 14.06
N ILE A 56 -36.95 22.88 15.27
CA ILE A 56 -37.66 23.10 16.53
C ILE A 56 -37.06 24.26 17.33
N GLY A 57 -35.74 24.44 17.31
CA GLY A 57 -35.03 25.44 18.11
C GLY A 57 -35.31 26.90 17.70
N ARG A 58 -35.91 27.11 16.51
CA ARG A 58 -36.35 28.43 16.05
C ARG A 58 -37.61 28.96 16.74
N THR A 59 -38.42 28.11 17.39
CA THR A 59 -39.72 28.51 17.95
C THR A 59 -39.67 28.86 19.44
N SER A 60 -38.66 28.38 20.19
CA SER A 60 -38.52 28.63 21.63
C SER A 60 -37.08 28.48 22.12
N THR A 61 -36.60 29.45 22.91
CA THR A 61 -35.28 29.40 23.56
C THR A 61 -35.16 28.21 24.51
N ILE A 62 -36.23 27.88 25.23
CA ILE A 62 -36.29 26.74 26.15
C ILE A 62 -36.17 25.43 25.36
N ALA A 63 -36.88 25.31 24.24
CA ALA A 63 -36.80 24.14 23.39
C ALA A 63 -35.36 23.93 22.86
N SER A 64 -34.70 25.00 22.42
CA SER A 64 -33.29 24.93 21.99
C SER A 64 -32.33 24.51 23.12
N ALA A 65 -32.60 24.94 24.36
CA ALA A 65 -31.78 24.58 25.51
C ALA A 65 -31.95 23.11 25.92
N VAL A 66 -33.20 22.60 25.92
CA VAL A 66 -33.49 21.18 26.19
C VAL A 66 -32.87 20.28 25.13
N ILE A 67 -32.97 20.65 23.85
CA ILE A 67 -32.33 19.91 22.75
C ILE A 67 -30.81 19.86 22.94
N GLY A 68 -30.18 20.99 23.31
CA GLY A 68 -28.74 21.04 23.59
C GLY A 68 -28.33 20.13 24.76
N LEU A 69 -29.07 20.18 25.88
CA LEU A 69 -28.79 19.33 27.04
C LEU A 69 -28.98 17.84 26.74
N LEU A 70 -30.05 17.47 26.03
CA LEU A 70 -30.29 16.10 25.61
C LEU A 70 -29.19 15.60 24.67
N ALA A 71 -28.76 16.43 23.72
CA ALA A 71 -27.67 16.07 22.82
C ALA A 71 -26.37 15.78 23.58
N VAL A 72 -25.98 16.66 24.51
CA VAL A 72 -24.79 16.47 25.35
C VAL A 72 -24.94 15.21 26.21
N GLY A 73 -26.10 14.99 26.82
CA GLY A 73 -26.38 13.80 27.62
C GLY A 73 -26.31 12.50 26.81
N ILE A 74 -26.84 12.48 25.59
CA ILE A 74 -26.79 11.31 24.69
C ILE A 74 -25.35 11.05 24.26
N ILE A 75 -24.57 12.09 23.93
CA ILE A 75 -23.15 11.93 23.56
C ILE A 75 -22.35 11.35 24.72
N ILE A 76 -22.54 11.88 25.94
CA ILE A 76 -21.85 11.36 27.14
C ILE A 76 -22.29 9.92 27.42
N ALA A 77 -23.59 9.62 27.37
CA ALA A 77 -24.10 8.27 27.58
C ALA A 77 -23.56 7.28 26.54
N ALA A 78 -23.48 7.69 25.26
CA ALA A 78 -22.89 6.90 24.20
C ALA A 78 -21.39 6.66 24.43
N LEU A 79 -20.63 7.67 24.87
CA LEU A 79 -19.21 7.53 25.20
C LEU A 79 -18.97 6.59 26.39
N VAL A 80 -19.83 6.63 27.40
CA VAL A 80 -19.74 5.76 28.58
C VAL A 80 -20.18 4.33 28.26
N ALA A 81 -21.21 4.16 27.43
CA ALA A 81 -21.74 2.86 27.03
C ALA A 81 -20.93 2.21 25.87
N ALA A 82 -20.10 2.98 25.15
CA ALA A 82 -19.33 2.49 24.00
C ALA A 82 -18.54 1.19 24.27
N PRO A 83 -17.79 1.05 25.39
CA PRO A 83 -17.09 -0.20 25.68
C PRO A 83 -18.03 -1.40 25.85
N ALA A 84 -19.21 -1.19 26.46
CA ALA A 84 -20.20 -2.25 26.67
C ALA A 84 -20.92 -2.66 25.38
N LEU A 85 -20.94 -1.79 24.37
CA LEU A 85 -21.49 -2.05 23.04
C LEU A 85 -20.45 -2.65 22.07
N GLY A 86 -19.25 -2.99 22.56
CA GLY A 86 -18.16 -3.49 21.72
C GLY A 86 -17.54 -2.42 20.82
N MET A 87 -17.87 -1.15 21.03
CA MET A 87 -17.19 -0.01 20.40
C MET A 87 -15.88 0.24 21.16
N THR A 88 -14.94 -0.70 21.01
CA THR A 88 -13.62 -0.61 21.62
C THR A 88 -12.77 0.44 20.92
N ASN A 89 -11.67 0.80 21.59
CA ASN A 89 -10.76 1.88 21.23
C ASN A 89 -10.38 1.86 19.74
N PRO A 90 -10.07 3.03 19.14
CA PRO A 90 -9.42 3.08 17.84
C PRO A 90 -8.27 2.08 17.83
N THR A 91 -8.28 1.19 16.84
CA THR A 91 -7.22 0.19 16.63
C THR A 91 -5.89 0.90 16.74
N GLN A 92 -5.11 0.55 17.76
CA GLN A 92 -3.77 1.07 17.87
C GLN A 92 -2.92 0.37 16.81
N PRO A 93 -1.89 1.04 16.27
CA PRO A 93 -0.94 0.36 15.43
C PRO A 93 -0.25 -0.73 16.25
N GLU A 94 -0.22 -1.96 15.73
CA GLU A 94 0.58 -3.05 16.29
C GLU A 94 1.77 -3.31 15.37
N ILE A 95 2.93 -3.52 15.96
CA ILE A 95 4.13 -3.98 15.25
C ILE A 95 4.26 -5.46 15.55
N HIS A 96 4.17 -6.27 14.51
CA HIS A 96 4.36 -7.72 14.59
C HIS A 96 5.71 -8.10 14.02
N THR A 97 6.46 -8.92 14.75
CA THR A 97 7.69 -9.53 14.25
C THR A 97 7.41 -10.98 13.86
N TYR A 98 7.78 -11.33 12.64
CA TYR A 98 7.70 -12.68 12.09
C TYR A 98 9.09 -13.16 11.71
N THR A 99 9.37 -14.42 12.01
CA THR A 99 10.63 -15.08 11.65
C THR A 99 10.34 -16.52 11.29
N GLU A 100 10.88 -16.98 10.17
CA GLU A 100 10.90 -18.39 9.79
C GLU A 100 12.35 -18.79 9.47
N THR A 101 12.81 -19.90 10.02
CA THR A 101 14.15 -20.44 9.75
C THR A 101 14.16 -21.31 8.51
N VAL A 102 15.31 -21.44 7.84
CA VAL A 102 15.45 -22.26 6.61
C VAL A 102 14.97 -23.69 6.83
N ASN A 103 15.26 -24.31 7.99
CA ASN A 103 14.74 -25.62 8.39
C ASN A 103 14.89 -26.73 7.33
N GLY A 104 15.97 -26.69 6.53
CA GLY A 104 16.21 -27.63 5.43
C GLY A 104 15.34 -27.43 4.19
N ALA A 105 14.79 -26.22 4.00
CA ALA A 105 14.10 -25.85 2.77
C ALA A 105 15.09 -25.73 1.61
N ASP A 106 14.76 -26.38 0.49
CA ASP A 106 15.52 -26.32 -0.76
C ASP A 106 15.01 -25.16 -1.65
N GLN A 107 13.75 -24.77 -1.49
CA GLN A 107 13.10 -23.70 -2.26
C GLN A 107 12.06 -22.98 -1.38
N ALA A 108 11.75 -21.73 -1.71
CA ALA A 108 10.65 -20.98 -1.12
C ALA A 108 9.66 -20.44 -2.16
N ASP A 109 8.38 -20.47 -1.81
CA ASP A 109 7.30 -19.77 -2.51
C ASP A 109 6.73 -18.72 -1.57
N ILE A 110 6.92 -17.44 -1.90
CA ILE A 110 6.59 -16.33 -1.00
C ILE A 110 5.53 -15.46 -1.65
N PHE A 111 4.41 -15.27 -0.95
CA PHE A 111 3.31 -14.40 -1.35
C PHE A 111 3.16 -13.25 -0.34
N LEU A 112 3.30 -12.01 -0.83
CA LEU A 112 3.22 -10.80 -0.01
C LEU A 112 2.12 -9.88 -0.55
N ASP A 113 1.05 -9.70 0.23
CA ASP A 113 0.07 -8.64 0.00
C ASP A 113 0.40 -7.46 0.93
N LEU A 114 0.95 -6.40 0.34
CA LEU A 114 1.45 -5.21 1.02
C LEU A 114 0.36 -4.15 1.24
N SER A 115 -0.84 -4.35 0.67
CA SER A 115 -1.97 -3.42 0.80
C SER A 115 -1.59 -1.97 0.47
N SER A 116 -1.73 -1.04 1.41
CA SER A 116 -1.45 0.40 1.25
C SER A 116 -0.22 0.87 2.02
N TYR A 117 0.54 -0.06 2.62
CA TYR A 117 1.66 0.29 3.49
C TYR A 117 2.93 0.55 2.70
N SER A 118 3.74 1.50 3.18
CA SER A 118 5.10 1.67 2.70
C SER A 118 5.92 0.44 3.09
N SER A 119 6.64 -0.15 2.14
CA SER A 119 7.33 -1.43 2.35
C SER A 119 8.77 -1.39 1.85
N SER A 120 9.68 -2.05 2.58
CA SER A 120 11.04 -2.38 2.15
C SER A 120 11.18 -3.89 2.13
N ILE A 121 11.67 -4.44 1.02
CA ILE A 121 12.00 -5.85 0.88
C ILE A 121 13.48 -5.95 0.51
N ASP A 122 14.26 -6.56 1.39
CA ASP A 122 15.72 -6.67 1.30
C ASP A 122 16.15 -8.10 1.71
N THR A 123 17.45 -8.34 1.85
CA THR A 123 17.95 -9.61 2.40
C THR A 123 17.77 -9.70 3.92
N VAL A 124 17.54 -10.91 4.44
CA VAL A 124 17.56 -11.18 5.90
C VAL A 124 18.87 -10.74 6.56
N GLN A 125 18.78 -10.31 7.82
CA GLN A 125 19.96 -10.00 8.63
C GLN A 125 20.68 -11.27 9.07
N ASN A 126 19.92 -12.32 9.44
CA ASN A 126 20.46 -13.62 9.77
C ASN A 126 20.19 -14.63 8.64
N LYS A 127 21.25 -15.15 8.01
CA LYS A 127 21.16 -16.11 6.90
C LYS A 127 20.62 -17.50 7.31
N ASP A 128 20.47 -17.78 8.60
CA ASP A 128 19.74 -18.97 9.07
C ASP A 128 18.21 -18.81 8.92
N ASN A 129 17.74 -17.57 8.77
CA ASN A 129 16.34 -17.24 8.57
C ASN A 129 15.97 -17.29 7.09
N LEU A 130 14.89 -17.98 6.76
CA LEU A 130 14.29 -17.94 5.43
C LEU A 130 13.56 -16.60 5.19
N PHE A 131 12.91 -16.09 6.24
CA PHE A 131 12.08 -14.90 6.20
C PHE A 131 12.16 -14.16 7.53
N GLU A 132 12.27 -12.83 7.45
CA GLU A 132 12.14 -11.89 8.56
C GLU A 132 11.10 -10.84 8.18
N GLY A 133 10.23 -10.45 9.11
CA GLY A 133 9.24 -9.42 8.86
C GLY A 133 8.96 -8.58 10.10
N GLU A 134 9.20 -7.27 10.04
CA GLU A 134 8.70 -6.29 11.00
C GLU A 134 7.54 -5.52 10.37
N ILE A 135 6.32 -5.83 10.81
CA ILE A 135 5.08 -5.44 10.14
C ILE A 135 4.27 -4.54 11.06
N GLY A 136 4.31 -3.24 10.79
CA GLY A 136 3.40 -2.27 11.41
C GLY A 136 2.06 -2.23 10.68
N ALA A 137 0.94 -2.53 11.36
CA ALA A 137 -0.37 -2.47 10.74
C ALA A 137 -1.48 -2.05 11.73
N TYR A 138 -2.56 -1.49 11.17
CA TYR A 138 -3.84 -1.41 11.84
C TYR A 138 -4.69 -2.63 11.49
N GLY A 139 -5.18 -3.36 12.49
CA GLY A 139 -6.04 -4.53 12.28
C GLY A 139 -5.23 -5.83 12.24
N THR A 140 -5.72 -6.83 11.49
CA THR A 140 -5.13 -8.17 11.53
C THR A 140 -4.14 -8.38 10.38
N VAL A 141 -2.91 -8.73 10.75
CA VAL A 141 -1.92 -9.30 9.82
C VAL A 141 -2.05 -10.82 9.84
N ASN A 142 -2.26 -11.42 8.67
CA ASN A 142 -2.34 -12.86 8.52
C ASN A 142 -1.01 -13.37 7.97
N TYR A 143 -0.25 -14.07 8.82
CA TYR A 143 1.00 -14.74 8.45
C TYR A 143 0.82 -16.25 8.52
N LYS A 144 1.12 -16.97 7.44
CA LYS A 144 0.99 -18.43 7.35
C LYS A 144 2.24 -19.03 6.73
N VAL A 145 2.71 -20.11 7.34
CA VAL A 145 3.84 -20.92 6.85
C VAL A 145 3.40 -22.36 6.67
N SER A 146 3.77 -22.97 5.57
CA SER A 146 3.52 -24.39 5.30
C SER A 146 4.62 -25.02 4.45
N GLY A 147 4.56 -26.33 4.25
CA GLY A 147 5.53 -27.08 3.45
C GLY A 147 6.74 -27.55 4.24
N THR A 148 7.64 -28.27 3.57
CA THR A 148 8.87 -28.84 4.15
C THR A 148 10.07 -28.49 3.29
N SER A 149 10.29 -29.21 2.18
CA SER A 149 11.37 -28.97 1.22
C SER A 149 11.12 -27.70 0.42
N THR A 150 9.90 -27.52 -0.09
CA THR A 150 9.41 -26.24 -0.60
C THR A 150 8.64 -25.56 0.52
N ARG A 151 9.13 -24.41 0.99
CA ARG A 151 8.49 -23.63 2.04
C ARG A 151 7.60 -22.56 1.43
N THR A 152 6.32 -22.57 1.81
CA THR A 152 5.38 -21.54 1.39
C THR A 152 5.15 -20.57 2.52
N ILE A 153 5.35 -19.28 2.25
CA ILE A 153 5.11 -18.19 3.19
C ILE A 153 4.08 -17.25 2.58
N SER A 154 3.03 -16.95 3.33
CA SER A 154 1.97 -16.02 2.92
C SER A 154 1.78 -14.96 3.99
N LEU A 155 1.95 -13.69 3.58
CA LEU A 155 1.68 -12.51 4.38
C LEU A 155 0.56 -11.71 3.70
N SER A 156 -0.51 -11.41 4.44
CA SER A 156 -1.60 -10.57 3.94
C SER A 156 -2.20 -9.72 5.04
N HIS A 157 -2.83 -8.61 4.64
CA HIS A 157 -3.51 -7.70 5.55
C HIS A 157 -5.02 -7.75 5.34
N THR A 158 -5.78 -7.82 6.42
CA THR A 158 -7.23 -7.62 6.36
C THR A 158 -7.58 -6.32 7.07
N SER A 159 -7.93 -5.30 6.28
CA SER A 159 -8.44 -4.04 6.83
C SER A 159 -9.77 -4.28 7.54
N SER A 160 -9.90 -3.81 8.79
CA SER A 160 -11.20 -3.81 9.46
C SER A 160 -12.13 -2.76 8.81
N PRO A 161 -13.42 -3.06 8.58
CA PRO A 161 -14.38 -2.14 7.95
C PRO A 161 -14.54 -0.77 8.63
N ASP A 162 -14.10 -0.64 9.87
CA ASP A 162 -14.30 0.55 10.72
C ASP A 162 -13.34 1.72 10.43
N MET A 163 -12.44 1.57 9.44
CA MET A 163 -11.36 2.53 9.16
C MET A 163 -11.83 3.89 8.61
N TRP A 164 -13.03 4.00 8.04
CA TRP A 164 -13.58 5.26 7.51
C TRP A 164 -13.74 6.38 8.55
N PHE A 165 -13.71 6.06 9.84
CA PHE A 165 -13.84 7.03 10.93
C PHE A 165 -12.70 7.04 11.96
N ASN A 166 -11.67 6.21 11.76
CA ASN A 166 -10.47 6.28 12.57
C ASN A 166 -9.48 7.21 11.85
N ILE A 167 -9.58 8.52 12.11
CA ILE A 167 -8.50 9.46 11.78
C ILE A 167 -7.56 9.50 12.98
N PRO A 168 -6.43 8.77 12.98
CA PRO A 168 -5.45 8.92 14.03
C PRO A 168 -4.80 10.30 13.90
N PHE A 169 -5.07 11.21 14.85
CA PHE A 169 -4.39 12.50 14.97
C PHE A 169 -2.89 12.39 15.29
N ASN A 170 -2.42 11.17 15.56
CA ASN A 170 -1.03 10.84 15.80
C ASN A 170 -0.67 9.63 14.90
N SER A 171 -0.55 9.88 13.60
CA SER A 171 -0.19 8.84 12.63
C SER A 171 1.25 8.41 12.87
N VAL A 172 1.43 7.22 13.45
CA VAL A 172 2.73 6.54 13.41
C VAL A 172 2.94 6.10 11.96
N PRO A 173 4.07 6.45 11.32
CA PRO A 173 4.37 5.92 10.00
C PRO A 173 4.58 4.42 10.16
N LEU A 174 3.60 3.63 9.73
CA LEU A 174 3.69 2.18 9.71
C LEU A 174 4.39 1.76 8.44
N ARG A 175 5.54 1.11 8.62
CA ARG A 175 6.35 0.55 7.54
C ARG A 175 6.42 -0.96 7.72
N TRP A 176 6.49 -1.65 6.60
CA TRP A 176 6.78 -3.08 6.56
C TRP A 176 8.23 -3.25 6.14
N GLU A 177 9.01 -3.95 6.95
CA GLU A 177 10.39 -4.32 6.64
C GLU A 177 10.45 -5.83 6.53
N ILE A 178 10.82 -6.33 5.35
CA ILE A 178 10.79 -7.75 5.03
C ILE A 178 12.18 -8.16 4.54
N GLY A 179 12.74 -9.19 5.17
CA GLY A 179 14.00 -9.82 4.80
C GLY A 179 13.76 -11.18 4.16
N LEU A 180 14.37 -11.43 3.00
CA LEU A 180 14.34 -12.73 2.31
C LEU A 180 15.74 -13.38 2.27
N ASN A 181 15.81 -14.71 2.31
CA ASN A 181 17.09 -15.41 2.31
C ASN A 181 17.76 -15.41 0.93
N PRO A 182 19.03 -14.97 0.80
CA PRO A 182 19.71 -14.90 -0.50
C PRO A 182 20.21 -16.26 -1.02
N GLN A 183 20.20 -17.32 -0.20
CA GLN A 183 20.77 -18.63 -0.54
C GLN A 183 19.72 -19.68 -0.89
N VAL A 184 18.43 -19.39 -0.67
CA VAL A 184 17.33 -20.30 -0.97
C VAL A 184 16.62 -19.80 -2.24
N PRO A 185 16.61 -20.58 -3.33
CA PRO A 185 15.87 -20.26 -4.54
C PRO A 185 14.41 -19.93 -4.23
N THR A 186 13.93 -18.78 -4.70
CA THR A 186 12.65 -18.20 -4.30
C THR A 186 11.77 -17.88 -5.50
N SER A 187 10.52 -18.33 -5.47
CA SER A 187 9.44 -17.81 -6.31
C SER A 187 8.72 -16.72 -5.52
N LEU A 188 8.75 -15.47 -5.98
CA LEU A 188 8.23 -14.32 -5.24
C LEU A 188 7.03 -13.70 -5.96
N LYS A 189 5.87 -13.64 -5.29
CA LYS A 189 4.71 -12.87 -5.73
C LYS A 189 4.43 -11.73 -4.75
N VAL A 190 4.35 -10.51 -5.24
CA VAL A 190 4.08 -9.32 -4.44
C VAL A 190 2.92 -8.53 -5.02
N ASP A 191 1.89 -8.33 -4.21
CA ASP A 191 0.74 -7.51 -4.51
C ASP A 191 0.91 -6.18 -3.76
N ALA A 192 1.36 -5.15 -4.47
CA ALA A 192 1.60 -3.81 -3.97
C ALA A 192 0.41 -2.91 -4.34
N GLY A 193 -0.54 -2.74 -3.42
CA GLY A 193 -1.76 -1.97 -3.68
C GLY A 193 -1.50 -0.49 -3.99
N SER A 194 -1.39 0.36 -2.97
CA SER A 194 -1.25 1.82 -3.16
C SER A 194 -0.07 2.46 -2.43
N GLY A 195 0.73 1.65 -1.74
CA GLY A 195 1.91 2.11 -1.00
C GLY A 195 3.13 2.38 -1.90
N SER A 196 4.16 2.96 -1.30
CA SER A 196 5.50 3.01 -1.89
C SER A 196 6.30 1.77 -1.49
N THR A 197 6.83 1.04 -2.46
CA THR A 197 7.61 -0.18 -2.23
C THR A 197 9.03 0.00 -2.73
N GLN A 198 10.00 -0.20 -1.85
CA GLN A 198 11.39 -0.38 -2.23
C GLN A 198 11.72 -1.87 -2.10
N MET A 199 12.35 -2.42 -3.13
CA MET A 199 12.67 -3.83 -3.21
C MET A 199 14.08 -3.98 -3.78
N ASP A 200 15.03 -4.32 -2.92
CA ASP A 200 16.39 -4.67 -3.32
C ASP A 200 16.54 -6.19 -3.28
N LEU A 201 16.40 -6.81 -4.46
CA LEU A 201 16.52 -8.25 -4.61
C LEU A 201 17.90 -8.64 -5.17
N SER A 202 18.88 -7.72 -5.26
CA SER A 202 20.12 -7.93 -6.02
C SER A 202 20.89 -9.20 -5.63
N ASP A 203 20.81 -9.58 -4.36
CA ASP A 203 21.52 -10.71 -3.77
C ASP A 203 20.68 -12.00 -3.72
N LEU A 204 19.42 -11.97 -4.15
CA LEU A 204 18.51 -13.12 -4.08
C LEU A 204 18.67 -14.09 -5.26
N GLN A 205 18.34 -15.36 -5.02
CA GLN A 205 18.18 -16.36 -6.07
C GLN A 205 16.69 -16.47 -6.42
N LEU A 206 16.27 -15.93 -7.56
CA LEU A 206 14.87 -15.96 -7.99
C LEU A 206 14.62 -17.00 -9.08
N ASN A 207 13.52 -17.75 -8.95
CA ASN A 207 13.02 -18.67 -9.98
C ASN A 207 11.90 -18.05 -10.81
N ASP A 208 11.07 -17.22 -10.18
CA ASP A 208 9.96 -16.48 -10.78
C ASP A 208 9.72 -15.23 -9.93
N LEU A 209 9.44 -14.11 -10.57
CA LEU A 209 9.01 -12.88 -9.89
C LEU A 209 7.71 -12.40 -10.52
N ARG A 210 6.70 -12.15 -9.70
CA ARG A 210 5.43 -11.54 -10.12
C ARG A 210 5.09 -10.37 -9.25
N LEU A 211 4.86 -9.22 -9.87
CA LEU A 211 4.58 -7.97 -9.20
C LEU A 211 3.26 -7.42 -9.73
N ASP A 212 2.28 -7.29 -8.86
CA ASP A 212 1.00 -6.65 -9.15
C ASP A 212 0.98 -5.29 -8.44
N ILE A 213 1.11 -4.18 -9.19
CA ILE A 213 1.23 -2.81 -8.67
C ILE A 213 -0.07 -2.05 -8.95
N GLY A 214 -0.80 -1.64 -7.91
CA GLY A 214 -2.08 -0.96 -8.07
C GLY A 214 -1.95 0.51 -8.47
N SER A 215 -1.63 1.38 -7.50
CA SER A 215 -1.65 2.85 -7.63
C SER A 215 -0.44 3.56 -6.99
N GLY A 216 0.69 2.87 -6.84
CA GLY A 216 1.84 3.30 -6.03
C GLY A 216 3.16 3.51 -6.80
N SER A 217 4.22 3.82 -6.07
CA SER A 217 5.58 3.90 -6.61
C SER A 217 6.39 2.68 -6.20
N MET A 218 7.07 2.05 -7.16
CA MET A 218 7.98 0.93 -6.89
C MET A 218 9.40 1.28 -7.34
N LYS A 219 10.36 1.02 -6.45
CA LYS A 219 11.78 0.97 -6.81
C LYS A 219 12.26 -0.47 -6.66
N LEU A 220 12.72 -1.05 -7.74
CA LEU A 220 13.05 -2.46 -7.86
C LEU A 220 14.47 -2.63 -8.37
N THR A 221 15.30 -3.37 -7.63
CA THR A 221 16.58 -3.86 -8.13
C THR A 221 16.49 -5.38 -8.26
N LEU A 222 16.63 -5.87 -9.49
CA LEU A 222 16.55 -7.30 -9.79
C LEU A 222 17.90 -7.99 -9.63
N PRO A 223 17.94 -9.23 -9.10
CA PRO A 223 19.16 -10.02 -9.07
C PRO A 223 19.53 -10.47 -10.46
N THR A 224 20.79 -10.80 -10.57
CA THR A 224 21.31 -11.68 -11.60
C THR A 224 21.99 -12.82 -10.87
N GLY A 225 21.31 -13.96 -10.82
CA GLY A 225 21.84 -15.21 -10.30
C GLY A 225 21.89 -16.26 -11.41
N ASN A 226 22.60 -17.36 -11.14
CA ASN A 226 23.09 -18.35 -12.12
C ASN A 226 22.04 -19.05 -13.01
N GLU A 227 20.75 -18.77 -12.86
CA GLU A 227 19.66 -19.44 -13.58
C GLU A 227 18.70 -18.42 -14.20
N ASN A 228 18.24 -18.74 -15.41
CA ASN A 228 17.28 -17.92 -16.14
C ASN A 228 15.96 -17.87 -15.37
N TYR A 229 15.42 -16.67 -15.16
CA TYR A 229 14.07 -16.49 -14.60
C TYR A 229 13.28 -15.43 -15.36
N THR A 230 11.97 -15.40 -15.10
CA THR A 230 11.07 -14.38 -15.63
C THR A 230 10.58 -13.47 -14.52
N ALA A 231 10.71 -12.16 -14.72
CA ALA A 231 10.08 -11.13 -13.92
C ALA A 231 8.86 -10.58 -14.68
N ARG A 232 7.66 -10.80 -14.14
CA ARG A 232 6.40 -10.26 -14.67
C ARG A 232 5.94 -9.11 -13.80
N ILE A 233 5.70 -7.97 -14.42
CA ILE A 233 5.33 -6.75 -13.73
C ILE A 233 4.05 -6.21 -14.39
N ASP A 234 2.96 -6.27 -13.65
CA ASP A 234 1.67 -5.66 -13.99
C ASP A 234 1.51 -4.40 -13.13
N GLY A 235 1.39 -3.24 -13.75
CA GLY A 235 1.23 -1.97 -13.05
C GLY A 235 0.04 -1.18 -13.56
N GLY A 236 -0.97 -0.97 -12.71
CA GLY A 236 -2.16 -0.20 -13.05
C GLY A 236 -1.88 1.30 -13.21
N SER A 237 -1.42 1.95 -12.15
CA SER A 237 -1.10 3.39 -12.17
C SER A 237 0.06 3.72 -11.23
N GLY A 238 1.08 4.44 -11.70
CA GLY A 238 2.17 4.86 -10.81
C GLY A 238 3.54 4.94 -11.47
N SER A 239 4.59 4.84 -10.66
CA SER A 239 5.96 4.91 -11.16
C SER A 239 6.75 3.65 -10.83
N LEU A 240 7.44 3.08 -11.83
CA LEU A 240 8.37 1.98 -11.67
C LEU A 240 9.79 2.46 -12.02
N ASP A 241 10.69 2.39 -11.04
CA ASP A 241 12.14 2.55 -11.24
C ASP A 241 12.77 1.16 -11.11
N LEU A 242 13.07 0.54 -12.26
CA LEU A 242 13.61 -0.81 -12.37
C LEU A 242 15.09 -0.76 -12.73
N ARG A 243 15.94 -1.37 -11.91
CA ARG A 243 17.36 -1.54 -12.18
C ARG A 243 17.72 -3.03 -12.27
N VAL A 244 18.49 -3.39 -13.28
CA VAL A 244 19.09 -4.72 -13.41
C VAL A 244 20.58 -4.61 -13.10
N SER A 245 21.06 -5.30 -12.07
CA SER A 245 22.42 -5.08 -11.52
C SER A 245 23.52 -5.99 -12.06
N GLY A 246 23.27 -6.94 -12.98
CA GLY A 246 24.32 -7.81 -13.50
C GLY A 246 24.10 -8.37 -14.91
N GLN A 247 24.83 -9.44 -15.25
CA GLN A 247 25.03 -9.89 -16.64
C GLN A 247 24.56 -11.32 -16.88
N GLU A 248 23.29 -11.62 -16.57
CA GLU A 248 22.70 -12.95 -16.75
C GLU A 248 21.44 -12.93 -17.60
N ASN A 249 20.98 -14.13 -17.99
CA ASN A 249 19.79 -14.28 -18.82
C ASN A 249 18.53 -13.95 -18.01
N LEU A 250 17.83 -12.91 -18.43
CA LEU A 250 16.64 -12.42 -17.74
C LEU A 250 15.55 -12.12 -18.77
N THR A 251 14.33 -12.57 -18.49
CA THR A 251 13.14 -12.10 -19.22
C THR A 251 12.34 -11.19 -18.32
N ILE A 252 12.05 -9.98 -18.78
CA ILE A 252 11.21 -8.99 -18.11
C ILE A 252 9.96 -8.82 -18.96
N GLU A 253 8.79 -9.15 -18.42
CA GLU A 253 7.50 -8.89 -19.06
C GLU A 253 6.80 -7.74 -18.33
N LEU A 254 6.37 -6.73 -19.10
CA LEU A 254 5.78 -5.51 -18.58
C LEU A 254 4.38 -5.30 -19.16
N ASP A 255 3.38 -5.14 -18.29
CA ASP A 255 2.05 -4.65 -18.64
C ASP A 255 1.75 -3.43 -17.76
N MET A 256 1.78 -2.25 -18.37
CA MET A 256 1.71 -0.98 -17.68
C MET A 256 0.48 -0.19 -18.15
N GLY A 257 -0.37 0.23 -17.21
CA GLY A 257 -1.56 1.01 -17.49
C GLY A 257 -1.29 2.51 -17.62
N SER A 258 -0.77 3.16 -16.58
CA SER A 258 -0.54 4.62 -16.58
C SER A 258 0.62 5.02 -15.67
N GLY A 259 1.37 6.05 -16.06
CA GLY A 259 2.44 6.65 -15.25
C GLY A 259 3.82 6.57 -15.90
N SER A 260 4.88 6.30 -15.13
CA SER A 260 6.25 6.34 -15.66
C SER A 260 7.04 5.08 -15.31
N THR A 261 7.62 4.44 -16.32
CA THR A 261 8.49 3.29 -16.14
C THR A 261 9.89 3.65 -16.64
N ASP A 262 10.85 3.69 -15.73
CA ASP A 262 12.27 3.85 -16.01
C ASP A 262 12.97 2.51 -15.79
N ILE A 263 13.69 2.05 -16.81
CA ILE A 263 14.43 0.78 -16.79
C ILE A 263 15.90 1.07 -17.07
N ASP A 264 16.76 0.66 -16.15
CA ASP A 264 18.20 0.80 -16.23
C ASP A 264 18.80 -0.59 -16.45
N LEU A 265 19.22 -0.84 -17.68
CA LEU A 265 19.83 -2.09 -18.11
C LEU A 265 21.37 -2.01 -18.04
N PRO A 266 22.07 -3.13 -17.92
CA PRO A 266 23.53 -3.15 -17.91
C PRO A 266 24.10 -2.90 -19.31
N ALA A 267 25.04 -1.97 -19.44
CA ALA A 267 25.60 -1.54 -20.74
C ALA A 267 26.38 -2.60 -21.53
N ASN A 268 26.71 -3.74 -20.94
CA ASN A 268 27.55 -4.79 -21.54
C ASN A 268 26.80 -6.13 -21.62
N VAL A 269 25.50 -6.08 -21.88
CA VAL A 269 24.66 -7.27 -22.06
C VAL A 269 23.92 -7.10 -23.36
N ALA A 270 23.81 -8.18 -24.14
CA ALA A 270 23.04 -8.14 -25.35
C ALA A 270 21.55 -8.08 -24.99
N ILE A 271 20.84 -7.12 -25.58
CA ILE A 271 19.44 -6.85 -25.21
C ILE A 271 18.54 -7.01 -26.43
N ARG A 272 17.35 -7.56 -26.17
CA ARG A 272 16.22 -7.59 -27.10
C ARG A 272 15.03 -6.95 -26.43
N ILE A 273 14.38 -6.05 -27.15
CA ILE A 273 13.18 -5.37 -26.71
C ILE A 273 12.07 -5.71 -27.68
N GLU A 274 11.04 -6.39 -27.18
CA GLU A 274 9.82 -6.70 -27.91
C GLU A 274 8.71 -5.77 -27.42
N VAL A 275 8.09 -5.05 -28.35
CA VAL A 275 6.99 -4.13 -28.07
C VAL A 275 5.77 -4.66 -28.79
N ASP A 276 4.83 -5.20 -28.01
CA ASP A 276 3.58 -5.78 -28.51
C ASP A 276 2.46 -4.73 -28.57
N ASP A 277 2.44 -3.78 -27.61
CA ASP A 277 1.50 -2.65 -27.53
C ASP A 277 2.21 -1.48 -26.83
N ASP A 278 2.51 -0.42 -27.59
CA ASP A 278 3.18 0.80 -27.14
C ASP A 278 2.19 1.83 -26.52
N GLY A 279 0.89 1.56 -26.63
CA GLY A 279 -0.17 2.36 -26.06
C GLY A 279 -0.28 3.76 -26.67
N SER A 280 -0.32 4.77 -25.81
CA SER A 280 -0.50 6.18 -26.19
C SER A 280 0.54 7.11 -25.54
N GLY A 281 1.45 6.52 -24.77
CA GLY A 281 2.53 7.24 -24.10
C GLY A 281 3.76 7.38 -24.98
N SER A 282 4.89 7.74 -24.36
CA SER A 282 6.17 7.84 -25.07
C SER A 282 7.05 6.65 -24.75
N LEU A 283 7.62 6.02 -25.79
CA LEU A 283 8.65 4.99 -25.65
C LEU A 283 10.03 5.57 -26.02
N SER A 284 11.00 5.40 -25.14
CA SER A 284 12.40 5.73 -25.38
C SER A 284 13.25 4.47 -25.21
N LEU A 285 13.96 4.09 -26.27
CA LEU A 285 14.80 2.91 -26.32
C LEU A 285 16.30 3.28 -26.29
N PRO A 286 17.19 2.35 -25.89
CA PRO A 286 18.63 2.54 -25.96
C PRO A 286 19.11 2.84 -27.39
N LYS A 287 20.24 3.53 -27.53
CA LYS A 287 20.74 3.99 -28.85
C LYS A 287 21.48 2.91 -29.63
N ASP A 288 21.86 1.84 -28.95
CA ASP A 288 22.66 0.72 -29.40
C ASP A 288 21.81 -0.47 -29.89
N VAL A 289 20.49 -0.35 -29.82
CA VAL A 289 19.57 -1.32 -30.43
C VAL A 289 19.05 -0.85 -31.79
N SER A 290 18.81 -1.79 -32.68
CA SER A 290 18.25 -1.55 -34.01
C SER A 290 16.99 -2.38 -34.23
N LYS A 291 16.00 -1.80 -34.93
CA LYS A 291 14.75 -2.51 -35.25
C LYS A 291 15.03 -3.63 -36.24
N VAL A 292 14.79 -4.88 -35.84
CA VAL A 292 15.01 -6.09 -36.65
C VAL A 292 13.71 -6.69 -37.19
N SER A 293 12.57 -6.39 -36.54
CA SER A 293 11.24 -6.80 -37.00
C SER A 293 10.22 -5.70 -36.76
N ASN A 294 9.27 -5.56 -37.68
CA ASN A 294 8.14 -4.64 -37.53
C ASN A 294 6.97 -5.30 -36.77
N GLY A 295 6.24 -4.51 -35.99
CA GLY A 295 4.97 -4.86 -35.38
C GLY A 295 3.77 -4.43 -36.24
N ASN A 296 2.62 -4.16 -35.61
CA ASN A 296 1.43 -3.70 -36.33
C ASN A 296 1.53 -2.23 -36.75
N ASP A 297 2.37 -1.45 -36.07
CA ASP A 297 2.68 -0.07 -36.40
C ASP A 297 4.20 0.24 -36.33
N ASP A 298 4.54 1.52 -36.43
CA ASP A 298 5.92 1.99 -36.51
C ASP A 298 6.64 1.92 -35.14
N ASP A 299 5.90 1.94 -34.04
CA ASP A 299 6.40 1.97 -32.66
C ASP A 299 6.33 0.59 -31.97
N GLU A 300 5.63 -0.38 -32.56
CA GLU A 300 5.66 -1.80 -32.24
C GLU A 300 6.72 -2.58 -33.04
N GLY A 301 7.21 -3.69 -32.49
CA GLY A 301 8.15 -4.60 -33.16
C GLY A 301 9.25 -5.13 -32.25
N VAL A 302 10.39 -5.46 -32.87
CA VAL A 302 11.53 -6.06 -32.17
C VAL A 302 12.78 -5.22 -32.43
N TRP A 303 13.45 -4.83 -31.36
CA TRP A 303 14.75 -4.15 -31.36
C TRP A 303 15.79 -5.01 -30.69
N GLU A 304 16.99 -5.09 -31.27
CA GLU A 304 18.07 -5.92 -30.76
C GLU A 304 19.42 -5.20 -30.83
N SER A 305 20.31 -5.48 -29.88
CA SER A 305 21.73 -5.18 -30.02
C SER A 305 22.36 -6.05 -31.11
N GLU A 306 23.41 -5.55 -31.76
CA GLU A 306 24.08 -6.24 -32.90
C GLU A 306 24.55 -7.67 -32.54
N ASP A 307 24.91 -7.89 -31.28
CA ASP A 307 25.48 -9.14 -30.78
C ASP A 307 24.44 -10.14 -30.21
N TYR A 308 23.15 -9.79 -30.13
CA TYR A 308 22.11 -10.55 -29.43
C TYR A 308 22.06 -12.04 -29.76
N ASP A 309 22.07 -12.39 -31.05
CA ASP A 309 22.01 -13.79 -31.49
C ASP A 309 23.25 -14.61 -31.12
N SER A 310 24.39 -13.96 -30.94
CA SER A 310 25.69 -14.57 -30.66
C SER A 310 26.11 -14.50 -29.20
N ALA A 311 25.47 -13.64 -28.41
CA ALA A 311 25.80 -13.40 -27.02
C ALA A 311 25.47 -14.61 -26.13
N GLU A 312 26.34 -14.86 -25.15
CA GLU A 312 26.15 -15.90 -24.12
C GLU A 312 25.08 -15.47 -23.11
N THR A 313 25.09 -14.19 -22.75
CA THR A 313 24.14 -13.54 -21.85
C THR A 313 23.20 -12.64 -22.65
N ARG A 314 21.89 -12.77 -22.39
CA ARG A 314 20.84 -12.02 -23.07
C ARG A 314 19.77 -11.53 -22.11
N ILE A 315 19.39 -10.27 -22.22
CA ILE A 315 18.19 -9.76 -21.56
C ILE A 315 17.10 -9.56 -22.60
N LEU A 316 15.95 -10.17 -22.35
CA LEU A 316 14.72 -9.94 -23.11
C LEU A 316 13.80 -9.04 -22.28
N VAL A 317 13.47 -7.87 -22.81
CA VAL A 317 12.41 -7.01 -22.27
C VAL A 317 11.22 -7.07 -23.21
N ARG A 318 10.08 -7.53 -22.72
CA ARG A 318 8.84 -7.60 -23.47
C ARG A 318 7.82 -6.65 -22.88
N ILE A 319 7.48 -5.62 -23.63
CA ILE A 319 6.42 -4.66 -23.33
C ILE A 319 5.14 -5.23 -23.92
N VAL A 320 4.36 -5.90 -23.08
CA VAL A 320 3.06 -6.48 -23.43
C VAL A 320 2.00 -5.39 -23.56
N GLY A 321 2.10 -4.35 -22.73
CA GLY A 321 1.27 -3.14 -22.80
C GLY A 321 1.94 -1.97 -22.11
N ALA A 322 1.88 -0.78 -22.71
CA ALA A 322 2.41 0.46 -22.14
C ALA A 322 1.34 1.49 -21.72
N GLY A 323 0.09 1.27 -22.14
CA GLY A 323 -1.07 2.04 -21.72
C GLY A 323 -0.96 3.53 -22.08
N SER A 324 -0.97 4.43 -21.10
CA SER A 324 -0.82 5.87 -21.33
C SER A 324 0.41 6.50 -20.67
N GLY A 325 1.31 5.65 -20.16
CA GLY A 325 2.51 6.06 -19.44
C GLY A 325 3.75 6.20 -20.33
N SER A 326 4.79 6.88 -19.84
CA SER A 326 6.09 6.91 -20.51
C SER A 326 6.94 5.71 -20.10
N ILE A 327 7.51 5.00 -21.07
CA ILE A 327 8.52 3.96 -20.83
C ILE A 327 9.86 4.45 -21.35
N ASN A 328 10.86 4.45 -20.48
CA ASN A 328 12.22 4.86 -20.80
C ASN A 328 13.19 3.74 -20.43
N ILE A 329 13.84 3.16 -21.44
CA ILE A 329 14.82 2.09 -21.29
C ILE A 329 16.19 2.67 -21.66
N ARG A 330 17.16 2.52 -20.75
CA ARG A 330 18.53 3.05 -20.91
C ARG A 330 19.60 2.03 -20.55
#